data_AF-A0A8I1KLV8-F1
#
_entry.id   AF-A0A8I1KLV8-F1
#
_cell.length_a   1.000
_cell.length_b   1.000
_cell.length_c   1.000
_cell.angle_alpha   90.00
_cell.angle_beta   90.00
_cell.angle_gamma   90.00
#
_symmetry.space_group_name_H-M   'P 1'
#
loop_
_entity.id
_entity.type
_entity.pdbx_description
1 polymer ?
#
loop_
_entity_poly.entity_id
_entity_poly.type
_entity_poly.pdbx_seq_one_letter_code
_entity_poly.pdbx_strand_id
1 'polypeptide(L)' 'GRVCDEHGVEHRLTKPYHAWTNGQAERMVRTIKDAMTRTFHYNSIDDLRRHVRDWLSAYNFAKQLRTLRF' A
#
# COMPACT_ATOMS: atom_id res chain seq x y z
N GLY A 1 -17.10 5.52 12.23
CA GLY A 1 -16.91 6.44 11.09
C GLY A 1 -17.88 6.00 10.03
N ARG A 2 -18.81 6.87 9.60
CA ARG A 2 -20.08 6.47 8.96
C ARG A 2 -19.99 5.29 7.99
N VAL A 3 -19.09 5.34 7.01
CA VAL A 3 -18.92 4.27 6.00
C VAL A 3 -18.38 2.96 6.59
N CYS A 4 -17.43 3.02 7.53
CA CYS A 4 -16.91 1.83 8.20
C CYS A 4 -18.00 1.15 9.04
N ASP A 5 -18.83 1.95 9.72
CA ASP A 5 -19.92 1.46 10.56
C ASP A 5 -21.01 0.78 9.71
N GLU A 6 -21.35 1.37 8.55
CA GLU A 6 -22.26 0.79 7.55
C GLU A 6 -21.79 -0.58 7.03
N HIS A 7 -20.48 -0.84 6.99
CA HIS A 7 -19.90 -2.08 6.47
C HIS A 7 -19.42 -3.05 7.57
N GLY A 8 -19.70 -2.76 8.85
CA GLY A 8 -19.25 -3.59 9.98
C GLY A 8 -17.72 -3.64 10.13
N VAL A 9 -17.00 -2.65 9.61
CA VAL A 9 -15.54 -2.56 9.69
C VAL A 9 -15.14 -1.77 10.93
N GLU A 10 -14.40 -2.41 11.83
CA GLU A 10 -13.85 -1.75 13.01
C GLU A 10 -12.82 -0.68 12.60
N HIS A 11 -13.10 0.58 12.93
CA HIS A 11 -12.17 1.68 12.66
C HIS A 11 -11.19 1.86 13.82
N ARG A 12 -9.92 1.49 13.59
CA ARG A 12 -8.84 1.64 14.57
C ARG A 12 -7.95 2.82 14.24
N LEU A 13 -7.69 3.66 15.24
CA LEU A 13 -6.75 4.78 15.16
C LEU A 13 -5.48 4.48 15.93
N THR A 14 -4.34 4.85 15.37
CA THR A 14 -3.05 4.82 16.05
C THR A 14 -2.87 6.08 16.89
N LYS A 15 -2.20 5.98 18.03
CA LYS A 15 -1.85 7.16 18.83
C LYS A 15 -0.94 8.11 18.02
N PRO A 16 -1.14 9.44 18.09
CA PRO A 16 -0.24 10.41 17.47
C PRO A 16 1.21 10.26 17.95
N TYR A 17 2.19 10.59 17.10
CA TYR A 17 3.64 10.51 17.38
C TYR A 17 4.21 9.09 17.57
N HIS A 18 3.48 8.05 17.15
CA HIS A 18 3.94 6.66 17.17
C HIS A 18 4.21 6.13 15.76
N ALA A 19 5.18 6.69 15.04
CA ALA A 19 5.45 6.38 13.64
C ALA A 19 5.65 4.88 13.35
N TRP A 20 6.21 4.11 14.30
CA TRP A 20 6.41 2.67 14.15
C TRP A 20 5.12 1.87 13.95
N THR A 21 3.97 2.39 14.42
CA THR A 21 2.66 1.74 14.24
C THR A 21 2.18 1.79 12.78
N ASN A 22 2.64 2.77 12.00
CA ASN A 22 2.37 2.88 10.57
C ASN A 22 3.50 2.29 9.70
N GLY A 23 4.52 1.68 10.31
CA GLY A 23 5.75 1.29 9.64
C GLY A 23 5.57 0.26 8.51
N GLN A 24 4.50 -0.55 8.54
CA GLN A 24 4.18 -1.48 7.45
C GLN A 24 3.75 -0.75 6.18
N ALA A 25 2.80 0.19 6.29
CA ALA A 25 2.36 1.00 5.16
C ALA A 25 3.51 1.87 4.64
N GLU A 26 4.29 2.49 5.53
CA GLU A 26 5.46 3.28 5.14
C GLU A 26 6.52 2.46 4.42
N ARG A 27 6.79 1.22 4.85
CA ARG A 27 7.70 0.30 4.14
C ARG A 27 7.16 -0.05 2.76
N MET A 28 5.87 -0.38 2.64
CA MET A 28 5.25 -0.67 1.34
C MET A 28 5.37 0.52 0.39
N VAL A 29 5.01 1.73 0.86
CA VAL A 29 5.11 2.96 0.06
C VAL A 29 6.55 3.23 -0.40
N ARG A 30 7.54 2.94 0.45
CA ARG A 30 8.96 3.06 0.08
C ARG A 30 9.35 2.08 -1.03
N THR A 31 8.98 0.80 -0.92
CA THR A 31 9.23 -0.20 -1.96
C THR A 31 8.63 0.19 -3.30
N ILE A 32 7.39 0.69 -3.29
CA ILE A 32 6.71 1.21 -4.49
C ILE A 32 7.51 2.35 -5.11
N LYS A 33 7.95 3.34 -4.31
CA LYS A 33 8.73 4.48 -4.79
C LYS A 33 10.10 4.07 -5.35
N ASP A 34 10.77 3.13 -4.70
CA ASP A 34 12.09 2.62 -5.10
C ASP A 34 12.02 1.85 -6.42
N ALA A 35 10.96 1.05 -6.63
CA ALA A 35 10.78 0.27 -7.85
C ALA A 35 10.27 1.11 -9.03
N MET A 36 9.64 2.26 -8.77
CA MET A 36 8.94 3.02 -9.80
C MET A 36 9.38 4.47 -9.87
N THR A 37 8.92 5.33 -8.97
CA THR A 37 9.04 6.80 -9.10
C THR A 37 10.48 7.30 -9.06
N ARG A 38 11.42 6.50 -8.53
CA ARG A 38 12.85 6.78 -8.55
C ARG A 38 13.56 6.24 -9.80
N THR A 39 12.94 5.33 -10.54
CA THR A 39 13.54 4.61 -11.68
C THR A 39 12.97 5.09 -13.02
N PHE A 40 11.71 5.53 -13.05
CA PHE A 40 10.99 5.91 -14.27
C PHE A 40 10.49 7.34 -14.18
N HIS A 41 10.52 8.04 -15.31
CA HIS A 41 9.83 9.31 -15.49
C HIS A 41 8.47 9.09 -16.16
N TYR A 42 7.45 9.78 -15.67
CA TYR A 42 6.08 9.70 -16.19
C TYR A 42 5.70 11.03 -16.84
N ASN A 43 5.03 10.96 -17.99
CA ASN A 43 4.53 12.13 -18.69
C ASN A 43 3.20 12.63 -18.11
N SER A 44 2.46 11.74 -17.44
CA SER A 44 1.18 12.06 -16.81
C SER A 44 0.99 11.29 -15.50
N ILE A 45 0.07 11.80 -14.67
CA ILE A 45 -0.36 11.08 -13.46
C ILE A 45 -1.13 9.79 -13.80
N ASP A 46 -1.75 9.72 -14.97
CA ASP A 46 -2.48 8.52 -15.40
C ASP A 46 -1.52 7.37 -15.72
N ASP A 47 -0.40 7.67 -16.37
CA ASP A 47 0.68 6.70 -16.61
C ASP A 47 1.22 6.12 -15.30
N LEU A 48 1.43 6.98 -14.30
CA LEU A 48 1.83 6.54 -12.96
C LEU A 48 0.76 5.64 -12.33
N ARG A 49 -0.53 6.01 -12.40
CA ARG A 49 -1.63 5.22 -11.83
C ARG A 49 -1.77 3.85 -12.49
N ARG A 50 -1.54 3.76 -13.81
CA ARG A 50 -1.54 2.49 -14.53
C ARG A 50 -0.39 1.61 -14.05
N HIS A 51 0.84 2.15 -14.05
CA HIS A 51 2.01 1.40 -13.63
C HIS A 51 1.93 0.92 -12.17
N VAL A 52 1.41 1.75 -11.26
CA VAL A 52 1.19 1.36 -9.85
C VAL A 52 0.23 0.17 -9.75
N ARG A 53 -0.86 0.15 -10.52
CA ARG A 53 -1.80 -0.99 -10.53
C ARG A 53 -1.16 -2.28 -11.04
N ASP A 54 -0.42 -2.19 -12.13
CA ASP A 54 0.25 -3.34 -12.73
C ASP A 54 1.31 -3.90 -11.78
N TRP A 55 2.11 -3.02 -11.19
CA TRP A 55 3.13 -3.37 -10.20
C TRP A 55 2.52 -4.01 -8.95
N LEU A 56 1.45 -3.43 -8.39
CA LEU A 56 0.77 -3.98 -7.22
C LEU A 56 0.20 -5.37 -7.49
N SER A 57 -0.41 -5.57 -8.66
CA SER A 57 -0.94 -6.86 -9.07
C SER A 57 0.18 -7.89 -9.14
N ALA A 58 1.25 -7.59 -9.90
CA ALA A 58 2.41 -8.46 -10.02
C ALA A 58 3.07 -8.76 -8.66
N TYR A 59 3.23 -7.74 -7.80
CA TYR A 59 3.80 -7.89 -6.46
C TYR A 59 2.95 -8.81 -5.57
N ASN A 60 1.62 -8.63 -5.57
CA ASN A 60 0.72 -9.44 -4.76
C ASN A 60 0.63 -10.89 -5.25
N PHE A 61 0.73 -11.14 -6.56
CA PHE A 61 0.77 -12.50 -7.13
C PHE A 61 2.11 -13.19 -6.89
N ALA A 62 3.23 -12.47 -7.04
CA ALA A 62 4.57 -13.03 -6.91
C ALA A 62 5.01 -13.21 -5.45
N LYS A 63 4.55 -12.34 -4.55
CA LYS A 63 4.92 -12.40 -3.13
C LYS A 63 4.00 -13.34 -2.36
N GLN A 64 4.44 -14.57 -2.14
CA GLN A 64 3.82 -15.43 -1.12
C GLN A 64 3.97 -14.79 0.26
N LEU A 65 2.84 -14.44 0.89
CA LEU A 65 2.82 -14.08 2.30
C LEU A 65 3.18 -15.31 3.12
N ARG A 66 4.31 -15.26 3.86
CA ARG A 66 4.83 -16.37 4.68
C ARG A 66 3.89 -16.83 5.81
N THR A 67 2.73 -16.20 5.99
CA THR A 67 1.83 -16.46 7.13
C THR A 67 0.37 -16.20 6.76
N LEU A 68 -0.18 -17.08 5.92
CA LEU A 68 -1.60 -17.44 6.03
C LEU A 68 -1.63 -18.93 6.38
N ARG A 69 -1.49 -19.23 7.68
CA ARG A 69 -1.91 -20.54 8.20
C ARG A 69 -3.44 -20.50 8.21
N PHE A 70 -4.07 -21.27 7.33
CA PHE A 70 -5.41 -21.76 7.57
C PHE A 70 -5.40 -22.72 8.76
#